data_AF-A0AB72X037-F1
#
_entry.id   AF-A0AB72X037-F1
#
_cell.length_a   1.000
_cell.length_b   1.000
_cell.length_c   1.000
_cell.angle_alpha   90.00
_cell.angle_beta   90.00
_cell.angle_gamma   90.00
#
_symmetry.space_group_name_H-M   'P 1'
#
loop_
_entity.id
_entity.type
_entity.pdbx_description
1 polymer ?
#
loop_
_entity_poly.entity_id
_entity_poly.type
_entity_poly.pdbx_seq_one_letter_code
_entity_poly.pdbx_strand_id
1 'polypeptide(L)' 'MTHLDLLEARKAAKEMLEKILETQPTLFQNALNANEKSGEAMARFCEQFIDAYSAYLFERAQ' A
#
# COMPACT_ATOMS: atom_id res chain seq x y z
N MET A 1 19.11 -14.71 -4.65
CA MET A 1 18.13 -13.79 -4.06
C MET A 1 18.22 -12.50 -4.85
N THR A 2 17.28 -12.26 -5.76
CA THR A 2 17.50 -11.33 -6.87
C THR A 2 16.71 -10.04 -6.68
N HIS A 3 17.24 -8.94 -7.21
CA HIS A 3 16.55 -7.64 -7.27
C HIS A 3 15.19 -7.74 -8.00
N LEU A 4 14.97 -8.80 -8.78
CA LEU A 4 13.72 -9.11 -9.45
C LEU A 4 12.62 -9.50 -8.46
N ASP A 5 12.93 -10.36 -7.48
CA ASP A 5 11.96 -10.86 -6.48
C ASP A 5 11.37 -9.72 -5.64
N LEU A 6 12.20 -8.72 -5.31
CA LEU A 6 11.80 -7.56 -4.53
C LEU A 6 10.92 -6.58 -5.33
N LEU A 7 11.20 -6.42 -6.63
CA LEU A 7 10.36 -5.62 -7.53
C LEU A 7 9.00 -6.27 -7.76
N GLU A 8 8.95 -7.59 -7.90
CA GLU A 8 7.70 -8.34 -8.04
C GLU A 8 6.85 -8.25 -6.77
N ALA A 9 7.45 -8.39 -5.59
CA ALA A 9 6.77 -8.22 -4.31
C ALA A 9 6.19 -6.80 -4.15
N ARG A 10 6.96 -5.76 -4.52
CA ARG A 10 6.48 -4.37 -4.50
C ARG A 10 5.33 -4.12 -5.47
N LYS A 11 5.39 -4.73 -6.66
CA LYS A 11 4.31 -4.66 -7.66
C LYS A 11 3.02 -5.32 -7.13
N ALA A 12 3.12 -6.52 -6.58
CA ALA A 12 1.98 -7.23 -6.01
C ALA A 12 1.35 -6.48 -4.82
N ALA A 13 2.18 -5.82 -4.00
CA ALA A 13 1.69 -4.95 -2.93
C ALA A 13 0.91 -3.75 -3.45
N LYS A 14 1.38 -3.11 -4.53
CA LYS A 14 0.67 -2.00 -5.18
C LYS A 14 -0.68 -2.44 -5.74
N GLU A 15 -0.72 -3.57 -6.46
CA GLU A 15 -1.96 -4.12 -7.02
C GLU A 15 -2.99 -4.48 -5.94
N MET A 16 -2.52 -4.98 -4.78
CA MET A 16 -3.40 -5.24 -3.64
C MET A 16 -3.96 -3.96 -3.04
N LEU A 17 -3.12 -2.93 -2.87
CA LEU A 17 -3.56 -1.62 -2.38
C LEU A 17 -4.63 -1.01 -3.30
N GLU A 18 -4.43 -1.05 -4.61
CA GLU A 18 -5.40 -0.58 -5.60
C GLU A 18 -6.75 -1.32 -5.45
N LYS A 19 -6.73 -2.65 -5.33
CA LYS A 19 -7.95 -3.45 -5.08
C LYS A 19 -8.65 -3.09 -3.77
N ILE A 20 -7.91 -2.83 -2.69
CA ILE A 20 -8.48 -2.41 -1.41
C ILE A 20 -9.19 -1.06 -1.56
N LEU A 21 -8.56 -0.11 -2.25
CA LEU A 21 -9.12 1.22 -2.50
C LEU A 21 -10.40 1.15 -3.34
N GLU A 22 -10.42 0.29 -4.36
CA GLU A 22 -11.60 0.06 -5.21
C GLU A 22 -12.75 -0.62 -4.44
N THR A 23 -12.44 -1.60 -3.60
CA THR A 23 -13.45 -2.38 -2.86
C THR A 23 -13.93 -1.71 -1.59
N GLN A 24 -13.11 -0.84 -1.00
CA GLN A 24 -13.42 -0.12 0.24
C GLN A 24 -13.26 1.40 0.03
N PRO A 25 -14.12 2.02 -0.78
CA PRO A 25 -14.07 3.47 -1.02
C PRO A 25 -14.30 4.28 0.26
N THR A 26 -14.84 3.65 1.32
CA THR A 26 -15.08 4.27 2.62
C THR A 26 -13.90 4.22 3.57
N LEU A 27 -12.82 3.48 3.25
CA LEU A 27 -11.65 3.30 4.12
C LEU A 27 -11.05 4.65 4.56
N PHE A 28 -11.16 5.65 3.69
CA PHE A 28 -10.69 7.01 3.92
C PHE A 28 -11.80 8.06 3.88
N GLN A 29 -13.08 7.66 3.83
CA GLN A 29 -14.19 8.62 3.82
C GLN A 29 -14.25 9.44 5.12
N ASN A 30 -13.83 8.87 6.24
CA ASN A 30 -13.71 9.62 7.51
C ASN A 30 -12.53 10.61 7.51
N ALA A 31 -11.62 10.52 6.54
CA ALA A 31 -10.54 11.46 6.32
C ALA A 31 -10.91 12.58 5.32
N LEU A 32 -12.13 12.58 4.75
CA LEU A 32 -12.57 13.57 3.75
C LEU A 32 -12.93 14.94 4.32
N ASN A 33 -13.02 15.10 5.65
CA ASN A 33 -13.26 16.39 6.29
C ASN A 33 -12.03 17.31 6.35
N ALA A 34 -11.00 17.06 5.56
CA ALA A 34 -9.67 17.42 5.99
C ALA A 34 -8.93 18.39 5.07
N ASN A 35 -8.43 19.43 5.76
CA ASN A 35 -7.27 20.24 5.41
C ASN A 35 -6.11 19.40 4.85
N GLU A 36 -5.13 20.06 4.21
CA GLU A 36 -3.91 19.49 3.58
C GLU A 36 -3.25 18.30 4.34
N LYS A 37 -3.41 18.23 5.66
CA LYS A 37 -2.92 17.13 6.52
C LYS A 37 -3.55 15.74 6.23
N SER A 38 -4.73 15.64 5.62
CA SER A 38 -5.30 14.31 5.26
C SER A 38 -4.66 13.69 4.03
N GLY A 39 -4.37 14.50 3.02
CA GLY A 39 -3.70 14.03 1.80
C GLY A 39 -2.32 13.47 2.14
N GLU A 40 -1.60 14.15 3.02
CA GLU A 40 -0.30 13.68 3.52
C GLU A 40 -0.42 12.39 4.34
N ALA A 41 -1.40 12.29 5.24
CA ALA A 41 -1.62 11.08 6.03
C ALA A 41 -1.99 9.87 5.15
N MET A 42 -2.82 10.09 4.12
CA MET A 42 -3.16 9.09 3.12
C MET A 42 -1.91 8.62 2.36
N ALA A 43 -1.09 9.56 1.86
CA ALA A 43 0.13 9.22 1.12
C ALA A 43 1.08 8.36 1.97
N ARG A 44 1.30 8.74 3.23
CA ARG A 44 2.12 7.97 4.17
C ARG A 44 1.56 6.58 4.44
N PHE A 45 0.24 6.43 4.58
CA PHE A 45 -0.39 5.12 4.75
C PHE A 45 -0.12 4.22 3.54
N CYS A 46 -0.31 4.73 2.33
CA CYS A 46 -0.09 3.98 1.10
C CYS A 46 1.37 3.52 0.96
N GLU A 47 2.32 4.40 1.27
CA GLU A 47 3.76 4.06 1.29
C GLU A 47 4.05 2.95 2.30
N GLN A 48 3.58 3.10 3.54
CA GLN A 48 3.79 2.12 4.61
C GLN A 48 3.16 0.76 4.27
N PHE A 49 1.98 0.74 3.65
CA PHE A 49 1.33 -0.48 3.21
C PHE A 49 2.18 -1.23 2.18
N ILE A 50 2.66 -0.52 1.14
CA ILE A 50 3.48 -1.12 0.08
C ILE A 50 4.76 -1.71 0.67
N ASP A 51 5.44 -0.96 1.54
CA ASP A 51 6.70 -1.42 2.12
C ASP A 51 6.48 -2.64 3.04
N ALA A 52 5.48 -2.60 3.94
CA ALA A 52 5.21 -3.70 4.85
C ALA A 52 4.74 -4.97 4.11
N TYR A 53 3.83 -4.83 3.15
CA TYR A 53 3.28 -6.00 2.45
C TYR A 53 4.27 -6.58 1.45
N SER A 54 5.11 -5.75 0.82
CA SER A 54 6.20 -6.26 -0.03
C SER A 54 7.24 -7.03 0.76
N ALA A 55 7.61 -6.58 1.98
CA ALA A 55 8.48 -7.33 2.88
C ALA A 55 7.87 -8.70 3.25
N TYR A 56 6.58 -8.73 3.62
CA TYR A 56 5.87 -9.97 3.91
C TYR A 56 5.84 -10.95 2.72
N LEU A 57 5.56 -10.45 1.51
CA LEU A 57 5.56 -11.28 0.30
C LEU A 57 6.95 -11.84 -0.02
N PHE A 58 7.98 -11.02 0.18
CA PHE A 58 9.36 -11.42 -0.02
C PHE A 58 9.79 -12.50 0.98
N GLU A 59 9.47 -12.34 2.27
CA GLU A 59 9.73 -13.36 3.31
C GLU A 59 9.00 -14.68 3.02
N ARG A 60 7.77 -14.62 2.49
CA ARG A 60 7.00 -15.82 2.12
C ARG A 60 7.53 -16.56 0.89
N ALA A 61 8.29 -15.88 0.04
CA ALA A 61 8.85 -16.47 -1.18
C ALA A 61 10.20 -17.16 -0.95
N GLN A 62 10.78 -17.03 0.26
CA GLN A 62 12.00 -17.71 0.71
C GLN A 62 11.69 -19.10 1.28
#